data_AF-A0A813PIN7-F1
#
_entry.id   AF-A0A813PIN7-F1
#
_cell.length_a   1.000
_cell.length_b   1.000
_cell.length_c   1.000
_cell.angle_alpha   90.00
_cell.angle_beta   90.00
_cell.angle_gamma   90.00
#
_symmetry.space_group_name_H-M   'P 1'
#
loop_
_entity.id
_entity.type
_entity.pdbx_description
1 polymer ?
#
loop_
_entity_poly.entity_id
_entity_poly.type
_entity_poly.pdbx_seq_one_letter_code
_entity_poly.pdbx_strand_id
1 'polypeptide(L)'
;MFLSLLTIIVIFGTLESKPIIIRNISDCSITEDGILHYQGKHSFTKFEHECLLWVDFQVIYPEMINEINFFNDPSIKAAKNYCRNPNMNINGPWCFVQNEDIISMEACDVCQSLASRPTLPTNIENIEDVTIVAINNHFFQNIRDEIQRYAAYIRQKFMEIMNRMREKMRQLGARISNSFNFN
;
A
#
# COMPACT_ATOMS: atom_id res chain seq x y z
N MET A 1 -8.77 -32.52 -50.94
CA MET A 1 -8.11 -32.34 -49.63
C MET A 1 -6.94 -31.40 -49.84
N PHE A 2 -6.99 -30.14 -49.36
CA PHE A 2 -5.85 -29.23 -49.09
C PHE A 2 -6.38 -27.78 -49.01
N LEU A 3 -7.34 -27.53 -48.13
CA LEU A 3 -7.80 -26.18 -47.77
C LEU A 3 -8.17 -26.19 -46.27
N SER A 4 -7.18 -26.23 -45.36
CA SER A 4 -7.45 -26.00 -43.93
C SER A 4 -6.22 -25.68 -43.05
N LEU A 5 -5.08 -25.23 -43.60
CA LEU A 5 -3.88 -24.96 -42.78
C LEU A 5 -3.27 -23.56 -42.91
N LEU A 6 -3.78 -22.72 -43.82
CA LEU A 6 -3.26 -21.35 -44.01
C LEU A 6 -4.02 -20.26 -43.22
N THR A 7 -5.13 -20.58 -42.56
CA THR A 7 -5.87 -19.62 -41.73
C THR A 7 -5.47 -19.64 -40.24
N ILE A 8 -4.75 -20.66 -39.78
CA ILE A 8 -4.34 -20.76 -38.35
C ILE A 8 -3.08 -19.93 -38.06
N ILE A 9 -2.30 -19.57 -39.07
CA ILE A 9 -1.03 -18.84 -38.88
C ILE A 9 -1.27 -17.35 -38.54
N VAL A 10 -2.47 -16.81 -38.74
CA VAL A 10 -2.76 -15.38 -38.47
C VAL A 10 -3.25 -15.11 -37.03
N ILE A 11 -3.51 -16.14 -36.22
CA ILE A 11 -3.93 -15.94 -34.80
C ILE A 11 -2.73 -16.03 -33.83
N PHE A 12 -1.54 -16.38 -34.31
CA PHE A 12 -0.29 -16.38 -33.50
C PHE A 12 0.60 -15.16 -33.75
N GLY A 13 0.09 -14.13 -34.44
CA GLY A 13 0.76 -12.84 -34.58
C GLY A 13 0.39 -11.91 -33.42
N THR A 14 1.39 -11.48 -32.67
CA THR A 14 1.35 -10.43 -31.64
C THR A 14 0.75 -10.79 -30.28
N LEU A 15 1.21 -11.87 -29.65
CA LEU A 15 1.49 -11.79 -28.21
C LEU A 15 2.90 -11.24 -28.08
N GLU A 16 3.03 -9.91 -28.04
CA GLU A 16 4.24 -9.27 -27.52
C GLU A 16 4.37 -9.73 -26.07
N SER A 17 5.20 -10.75 -25.83
CA SER A 17 5.63 -11.06 -24.48
C SER A 17 6.33 -9.79 -23.96
N LYS A 18 5.66 -9.06 -23.06
CA LYS A 18 6.29 -7.96 -22.34
C LYS A 18 7.64 -8.46 -21.82
N PRO A 19 8.73 -7.71 -22.01
CA PRO A 19 10.05 -8.15 -21.55
C PRO A 19 9.95 -8.49 -20.06
N ILE A 20 10.39 -9.69 -19.69
CA ILE A 20 10.49 -10.08 -18.29
C ILE A 20 11.57 -9.18 -17.68
N ILE A 21 11.16 -8.12 -16.97
CA ILE A 21 12.07 -7.30 -16.19
C ILE A 21 12.53 -8.16 -15.00
N ILE A 22 13.73 -8.74 -15.10
CA ILE A 22 14.37 -9.44 -13.98
C ILE A 22 14.73 -8.37 -12.94
N ARG A 23 13.88 -8.21 -11.93
CA ARG A 23 14.13 -7.31 -10.80
C ARG A 23 15.14 -8.00 -9.87
N ASN A 24 16.25 -7.34 -9.60
CA ASN A 24 17.30 -7.94 -8.78
C ASN A 24 16.86 -8.02 -7.31
N ILE A 25 16.65 -9.23 -6.82
CA ILE A 25 16.18 -9.49 -5.45
C ILE A 25 17.20 -8.99 -4.41
N SER A 26 18.48 -8.83 -4.77
CA SER A 26 19.51 -8.28 -3.88
C SER A 26 19.24 -6.84 -3.42
N ASP A 27 18.40 -6.12 -4.15
CA ASP A 27 18.07 -4.73 -3.84
C ASP A 27 16.96 -4.61 -2.79
N CYS A 28 16.41 -5.73 -2.33
CA CYS A 28 15.32 -5.78 -1.36
C CYS A 28 15.83 -6.17 0.03
N SER A 29 15.31 -5.53 1.07
CA SER A 29 15.60 -5.85 2.47
C SER A 29 14.35 -5.78 3.32
N ILE A 30 14.27 -6.57 4.39
CA ILE A 30 13.18 -6.54 5.35
C ILE A 30 13.71 -6.16 6.73
N THR A 31 13.02 -5.29 7.45
CA THR A 31 13.35 -4.97 8.85
C THR A 31 12.83 -6.07 9.78
N GLU A 32 13.26 -6.04 11.05
CA GLU A 32 12.75 -6.97 12.08
C GLU A 32 11.23 -6.88 12.23
N ASP A 33 10.64 -5.69 12.05
CA ASP A 33 9.19 -5.45 12.10
C ASP A 33 8.45 -5.93 10.84
N GLY A 34 9.16 -6.50 9.87
CA GLY A 34 8.59 -6.99 8.62
C GLY A 34 8.40 -5.91 7.54
N ILE A 35 9.02 -4.73 7.69
CA ILE A 35 8.89 -3.64 6.71
C ILE A 35 9.83 -3.89 5.52
N LEU A 36 9.26 -3.90 4.32
CA LEU A 36 9.98 -4.16 3.09
C LEU A 36 10.53 -2.86 2.48
N HIS A 37 11.83 -2.83 2.27
CA HIS A 37 12.55 -1.75 1.59
C HIS A 37 13.14 -2.24 0.27
N TYR A 38 13.29 -1.30 -0.67
CA TYR A 38 13.88 -1.54 -1.98
C TYR A 38 14.84 -0.40 -2.33
N GLN A 39 16.08 -0.75 -2.68
CA GLN A 39 17.13 0.20 -3.00
C GLN A 39 17.52 0.19 -4.50
N GLY A 40 16.81 -0.59 -5.31
CA GLY A 40 17.09 -0.71 -6.73
C GLY A 40 16.52 0.47 -7.54
N LYS A 41 16.53 0.32 -8.86
CA LYS A 41 16.22 1.41 -9.82
C LYS A 41 14.93 1.20 -10.60
N HIS A 42 14.06 0.32 -10.14
CA HIS A 42 12.77 0.08 -10.80
C HIS A 42 11.81 1.26 -10.60
N SER A 43 11.14 1.71 -11.66
CA SER A 43 10.34 2.93 -11.72
C SER A 43 8.94 2.73 -12.33
N PHE A 44 8.41 1.51 -12.25
CA PHE A 44 7.05 1.20 -12.70
C PHE A 44 6.25 0.51 -11.59
N THR A 45 4.94 0.76 -11.57
CA THR A 45 4.03 0.13 -10.62
C THR A 45 3.72 -1.30 -11.04
N LYS A 46 3.00 -2.04 -10.19
CA LYS A 46 2.42 -3.34 -10.53
C LYS A 46 1.50 -3.28 -11.76
N PHE A 47 0.91 -2.11 -12.02
CA PHE A 47 0.02 -1.88 -13.16
C PHE A 47 0.76 -1.33 -14.37
N GLU A 48 2.10 -1.30 -14.34
CA GLU A 48 2.97 -0.77 -15.40
C GLU A 48 2.81 0.74 -15.65
N HIS A 49 2.28 1.48 -14.69
CA HIS A 49 2.28 2.93 -14.73
C HIS A 49 3.67 3.46 -14.34
N GLU A 50 4.16 4.45 -15.07
CA GLU A 50 5.45 5.07 -14.78
C GLU A 50 5.37 5.93 -13.52
N CYS A 51 6.34 5.75 -12.62
CA CYS A 51 6.45 6.54 -11.41
C CYS A 51 6.83 7.99 -11.72
N LEU A 52 6.20 8.93 -11.02
CA LEU A 52 6.59 10.33 -10.94
C LEU A 52 7.86 10.51 -10.09
N LEU A 53 8.54 11.64 -10.27
CA LEU A 53 9.68 12.00 -9.45
C LEU A 53 9.24 12.30 -8.01
N TRP A 54 9.95 11.74 -7.03
CA TRP A 54 9.71 12.02 -5.61
C TRP A 54 9.86 13.50 -5.25
N VAL A 55 10.72 14.23 -5.96
CA VAL A 55 10.91 15.68 -5.73
C VAL A 55 9.68 16.50 -6.12
N ASP A 56 8.92 16.07 -7.11
CA ASP A 56 7.74 16.81 -7.57
C ASP A 56 6.63 16.70 -6.53
N PHE A 57 6.53 15.54 -5.86
CA PHE A 57 5.58 15.32 -4.78
C PHE A 57 5.73 16.32 -3.63
N GLN A 58 6.96 16.70 -3.27
CA GLN A 58 7.21 17.67 -2.22
C GLN A 58 6.54 19.03 -2.50
N VAL A 59 6.42 19.37 -3.79
CA VAL A 59 5.78 20.61 -4.25
C VAL A 59 4.25 20.44 -4.29
N ILE A 60 3.76 19.28 -4.70
CA ILE A 60 2.33 19.02 -4.90
C ILE A 60 1.59 18.79 -3.56
N TYR A 61 2.20 18.06 -2.63
CA TYR A 61 1.60 17.68 -1.33
C TYR A 61 2.53 18.00 -0.15
N PRO A 62 2.78 19.29 0.14
CA PRO A 62 3.70 19.70 1.20
C PRO A 62 3.28 19.21 2.60
N GLU A 63 2.00 18.98 2.84
CA GLU A 63 1.45 18.46 4.09
C GLU A 63 1.90 17.03 4.40
N MET A 64 2.21 16.22 3.37
CA MET A 64 2.57 14.81 3.54
C MET A 64 4.07 14.59 3.78
N ILE A 65 4.90 15.64 3.70
CA ILE A 65 6.37 15.53 3.83
C ILE A 65 6.79 14.82 5.12
N ASN A 66 6.10 15.07 6.23
CA ASN A 66 6.42 14.46 7.52
C ASN A 66 6.07 12.96 7.59
N GLU A 67 5.15 12.50 6.74
CA GLU A 67 4.73 11.10 6.66
C GLU A 67 5.65 10.27 5.75
N ILE A 68 6.34 10.92 4.80
CA ILE A 68 7.22 10.30 3.80
C ILE A 68 8.67 10.78 3.93
N ASN A 69 9.25 10.69 5.11
CA ASN A 69 10.60 11.19 5.38
C ASN A 69 11.67 10.08 5.52
N PHE A 70 11.30 8.80 5.53
CA PHE A 70 12.23 7.69 5.73
C PHE A 70 12.77 7.11 4.41
N PHE A 71 13.44 7.94 3.62
CA PHE A 71 14.16 7.46 2.43
C PHE A 71 15.47 6.79 2.84
N ASN A 72 15.74 5.60 2.30
CA ASN A 72 17.04 4.94 2.42
C ASN A 72 18.06 5.45 1.39
N ASP A 73 17.68 6.40 0.55
CA ASP A 73 18.57 7.13 -0.35
C ASP A 73 19.20 8.34 0.36
N PRO A 74 20.35 8.85 -0.12
CA PRO A 74 20.98 10.06 0.44
C PRO A 74 20.10 11.31 0.42
N SER A 75 19.06 11.35 -0.41
CA SER A 75 18.06 12.43 -0.47
C SER A 75 16.85 11.99 -1.28
N ILE A 76 15.73 12.72 -1.14
CA ILE A 76 14.54 12.56 -2.00
C ILE A 76 14.86 12.72 -3.49
N LYS A 77 15.81 13.60 -3.84
CA LYS A 77 16.31 13.78 -5.21
C LYS A 77 17.07 12.55 -5.71
N ALA A 78 17.83 11.89 -4.84
CA ALA A 78 18.57 10.67 -5.18
C ALA A 78 17.64 9.46 -5.41
N ALA A 79 16.48 9.44 -4.76
CA ALA A 79 15.43 8.44 -5.00
C ALA A 79 14.82 8.52 -6.41
N LYS A 80 14.98 9.66 -7.11
CA LYS A 80 14.45 9.90 -8.47
C LYS A 80 12.97 9.56 -8.58
N ASN A 81 12.59 8.64 -9.47
CA ASN A 81 11.25 8.06 -9.59
C ASN A 81 11.27 6.56 -9.28
N TYR A 82 12.24 6.08 -8.51
CA TYR A 82 12.32 4.67 -8.18
C TYR A 82 11.30 4.30 -7.10
N CYS A 83 10.79 3.07 -7.14
CA CYS A 83 9.91 2.54 -6.09
C CYS A 83 10.60 2.63 -4.72
N ARG A 84 9.93 3.20 -3.72
CA ARG A 84 10.45 3.36 -2.35
C ARG A 84 9.37 3.13 -1.32
N ASN A 85 9.78 3.03 -0.06
CA ASN A 85 8.86 2.85 1.05
C ASN A 85 9.12 3.89 2.18
N PRO A 86 8.98 5.20 1.89
CA PRO A 86 9.42 6.25 2.81
C PRO A 86 8.52 6.45 4.03
N ASN A 87 7.36 5.77 4.06
CA ASN A 87 6.39 5.81 5.15
C ASN A 87 6.24 4.46 5.86
N MET A 88 7.18 3.52 5.65
CA MET A 88 7.15 2.19 6.25
C MET A 88 5.84 1.42 6.00
N ASN A 89 5.29 1.54 4.79
CA ASN A 89 4.08 0.82 4.37
C ASN A 89 4.30 -0.69 4.45
N ILE A 90 3.43 -1.38 5.18
CA ILE A 90 3.47 -2.85 5.33
C ILE A 90 3.27 -3.59 4.00
N ASN A 91 2.60 -2.97 3.03
CA ASN A 91 2.41 -3.51 1.69
C ASN A 91 3.67 -3.37 0.82
N GLY A 92 4.73 -2.75 1.34
CA GLY A 92 6.03 -2.63 0.70
C GLY A 92 6.18 -1.40 -0.19
N PRO A 93 7.18 -1.42 -1.10
CA PRO A 93 7.52 -0.27 -1.93
C PRO A 93 6.40 0.16 -2.88
N TRP A 94 6.29 1.46 -3.07
CA TRP A 94 5.28 2.13 -3.88
C TRP A 94 5.88 3.36 -4.55
N CYS A 95 5.12 4.01 -5.43
CA CYS A 95 5.45 5.32 -5.97
C CYS A 95 4.17 6.11 -6.33
N PHE A 96 4.33 7.39 -6.63
CA PHE A 96 3.24 8.19 -7.19
C PHE A 96 3.15 8.00 -8.70
N VAL A 97 1.93 8.02 -9.22
CA VAL A 97 1.65 8.04 -10.65
C VAL A 97 0.65 9.13 -10.95
N GLN A 98 0.64 9.61 -12.19
CA GLN A 98 -0.38 10.50 -12.70
C GLN A 98 -1.22 9.74 -13.73
N ASN A 99 -2.51 9.60 -13.45
CA ASN A 99 -3.47 9.09 -14.39
C ASN A 99 -4.46 10.21 -14.70
N GLU A 100 -4.48 10.67 -15.96
CA GLU A 100 -5.19 11.88 -16.37
C GLU A 100 -4.80 13.07 -15.48
N ASP A 101 -5.76 13.65 -14.75
CA ASP A 101 -5.57 14.80 -13.86
C ASP A 101 -5.47 14.39 -12.38
N ILE A 102 -5.33 13.09 -12.08
CA ILE A 102 -5.31 12.57 -10.72
C ILE A 102 -3.93 11.98 -10.41
N ILE A 103 -3.32 12.46 -9.32
CA ILE A 103 -2.10 11.88 -8.76
C ILE A 103 -2.49 10.94 -7.62
N SER A 104 -1.97 9.72 -7.68
CA SER A 104 -2.28 8.66 -6.71
C SER A 104 -1.05 7.86 -6.36
N MET A 105 -1.11 7.17 -5.22
CA MET A 105 -0.10 6.21 -4.79
C MET A 105 -0.45 4.82 -5.33
N GLU A 106 0.53 4.15 -5.92
CA GLU A 106 0.39 2.79 -6.43
C GLU A 106 1.54 1.88 -5.97
N ALA A 107 1.20 0.61 -5.72
CA ALA A 107 2.16 -0.39 -5.27
C ALA A 107 3.13 -0.81 -6.38
N CYS A 108 4.38 -1.07 -6.01
CA CYS A 108 5.41 -1.57 -6.91
C CYS A 108 5.67 -3.07 -6.71
N ASP A 109 5.95 -3.76 -7.82
CA ASP A 109 6.19 -5.19 -7.80
C ASP A 109 7.68 -5.58 -7.72
N VAL A 110 8.43 -5.04 -6.76
CA VAL A 110 9.91 -5.09 -6.76
C VAL A 110 10.55 -6.17 -5.90
N CYS A 111 9.80 -6.73 -4.95
CA CYS A 111 10.35 -7.62 -3.91
C CYS A 111 9.47 -8.85 -3.62
N GLN A 112 8.66 -9.27 -4.61
CA GLN A 112 7.65 -10.33 -4.47
C GLN A 112 8.19 -11.63 -3.85
N SER A 113 9.40 -12.06 -4.20
CA SER A 113 10.00 -13.29 -3.70
C SER A 113 10.38 -13.29 -2.22
N LEU A 114 10.57 -12.10 -1.62
CA LEU A 114 10.88 -11.97 -0.18
C LEU A 114 9.59 -11.83 0.65
N ALA A 115 8.59 -11.13 0.12
CA ALA A 115 7.28 -11.02 0.76
C ALA A 115 6.53 -12.36 0.79
N SER A 116 6.78 -13.25 -0.18
CA SER A 116 6.17 -14.57 -0.27
C SER A 116 7.02 -15.70 0.32
N ARG A 117 8.14 -15.40 1.02
CA ARG A 117 8.95 -16.44 1.66
C ARG A 117 8.43 -16.66 3.08
N PRO A 118 7.70 -17.76 3.37
CA PRO A 118 7.59 -18.21 4.75
C PRO A 118 9.02 -18.46 5.21
N THR A 119 9.43 -17.96 6.36
CA THR A 119 10.64 -18.44 7.02
C THR A 119 10.48 -19.94 7.19
N LEU A 120 11.14 -20.74 6.34
CA LEU A 120 11.12 -22.18 6.48
C LEU A 120 11.87 -22.50 7.79
N PRO A 121 11.21 -23.10 8.80
CA PRO A 121 11.95 -23.56 9.97
C PRO A 121 12.93 -24.63 9.50
N THR A 122 14.21 -24.48 9.82
CA THR A 122 15.28 -25.43 9.44
C THR A 122 15.22 -26.77 10.17
N ASN A 123 14.13 -27.07 10.91
CA ASN A 123 13.83 -28.37 11.47
C ASN A 123 12.31 -28.50 11.59
N ILE A 124 11.67 -29.28 10.72
CA ILE A 124 10.27 -29.67 10.87
C ILE A 124 10.27 -31.17 11.14
N GLU A 125 10.23 -31.57 12.41
CA GLU A 125 10.00 -32.97 12.76
C GLU A 125 8.52 -33.34 12.85
N ASN A 126 7.55 -32.42 12.90
CA ASN A 126 6.14 -32.79 12.98
C ASN A 126 5.18 -31.80 12.30
N ILE A 127 4.17 -32.34 11.61
CA ILE A 127 3.16 -31.60 10.82
C ILE A 127 2.21 -30.77 11.72
N GLU A 128 2.13 -31.06 13.02
CA GLU A 128 1.30 -30.30 13.97
C GLU A 128 1.83 -28.88 14.25
N ASP A 129 3.14 -28.65 14.11
CA ASP A 129 3.76 -27.32 14.32
C ASP A 129 3.40 -26.31 13.22
N VAL A 130 3.19 -26.78 11.98
CA VAL A 130 2.88 -25.91 10.83
C VAL A 130 1.55 -25.19 11.02
N THR A 131 0.58 -25.87 11.64
CA THR A 131 -0.78 -25.33 11.85
C THR A 131 -0.81 -24.29 12.97
N ILE A 132 -0.04 -24.51 14.04
CA ILE A 132 0.06 -23.57 15.17
C ILE A 132 0.88 -22.32 14.78
N VAL A 133 1.94 -22.48 13.98
CA VAL A 133 2.72 -21.34 13.44
C VAL A 133 1.88 -20.49 12.49
N ALA A 134 1.01 -21.08 11.68
CA ALA A 134 0.09 -20.32 10.83
C ALA A 134 -0.90 -19.46 11.64
N ILE A 135 -1.35 -19.93 12.81
CA ILE A 135 -2.28 -19.20 13.69
C ILE A 135 -1.55 -18.11 14.50
N ASN A 136 -0.29 -18.34 14.86
CA ASN A 136 0.55 -17.40 15.61
C ASN A 136 1.46 -16.54 14.71
N ASN A 137 1.27 -16.57 13.39
CA ASN A 137 2.13 -15.86 12.47
C ASN A 137 2.04 -14.35 12.72
N HIS A 138 3.19 -13.70 12.92
CA HIS A 138 3.35 -12.26 13.08
C HIS A 138 2.66 -11.47 11.95
N PHE A 139 2.62 -12.03 10.73
CA PHE A 139 1.87 -11.47 9.62
C PHE A 139 0.36 -11.31 9.91
N PHE A 140 -0.28 -12.34 10.48
CA PHE A 140 -1.71 -12.27 10.83
C PHE A 140 -1.97 -11.40 12.07
N GLN A 141 -0.99 -11.27 12.97
CA GLN A 141 -1.09 -10.32 14.08
C GLN A 141 -1.01 -8.87 13.59
N ASN A 142 -0.09 -8.55 12.68
CA ASN A 142 -0.01 -7.22 12.08
C ASN A 142 -1.30 -6.83 11.36
N ILE A 143 -1.91 -7.75 10.60
CA ILE A 143 -3.21 -7.53 9.96
C ILE A 143 -4.31 -7.32 11.02
N ARG A 144 -4.33 -8.11 12.10
CA ARG A 144 -5.28 -7.96 13.20
C ARG A 144 -5.13 -6.60 13.88
N ASP A 145 -3.91 -6.16 14.14
CA ASP A 145 -3.61 -4.90 14.82
C ASP A 145 -3.94 -3.69 13.93
N GLU A 146 -3.72 -3.81 12.62
CA GLU A 146 -4.10 -2.77 11.65
C GLU A 146 -5.64 -2.67 11.52
N ILE A 147 -6.34 -3.80 11.43
CA ILE A 147 -7.81 -3.85 11.48
C ILE A 147 -8.33 -3.22 12.78
N GLN A 148 -7.70 -3.52 13.92
CA GLN A 148 -8.08 -2.93 15.21
C GLN A 148 -7.80 -1.42 15.26
N ARG A 149 -6.68 -0.95 14.71
CA ARG A 149 -6.33 0.48 14.62
C ARG A 149 -7.34 1.23 13.76
N TYR A 150 -7.68 0.73 12.57
CA TYR A 150 -8.71 1.35 11.72
C TYR A 150 -10.08 1.31 12.38
N ALA A 151 -10.45 0.21 13.03
CA ALA A 151 -11.71 0.12 13.77
C ALA A 151 -11.76 1.14 14.93
N ALA A 152 -10.66 1.33 15.66
CA ALA A 152 -10.56 2.33 16.72
C ALA A 152 -10.67 3.76 16.16
N TYR A 153 -9.99 4.06 15.05
CA TYR A 153 -10.08 5.35 14.36
C TYR A 153 -11.52 5.65 13.90
N ILE A 154 -12.18 4.68 13.26
CA ILE A 154 -13.57 4.83 12.80
C ILE A 154 -14.51 5.06 13.98
N ARG A 155 -14.36 4.29 15.07
CA ARG A 155 -15.14 4.49 16.31
C ARG A 155 -14.94 5.89 16.87
N GLN A 156 -13.70 6.38 16.93
CA GLN A 156 -13.39 7.71 17.44
C GLN A 156 -14.06 8.80 16.59
N LYS A 157 -13.92 8.73 15.25
CA LYS A 157 -14.55 9.69 14.34
C LYS A 157 -16.07 9.66 14.41
N PHE A 158 -16.66 8.47 14.51
CA PHE A 158 -18.10 8.32 14.72
C PHE A 158 -18.56 8.99 16.02
N MET A 159 -17.85 8.75 17.13
CA MET A 159 -18.18 9.36 18.43
C MET A 159 -18.03 10.88 18.43
N GLU A 160 -17.03 11.42 17.72
CA GLU A 160 -16.84 12.86 17.52
C GLU A 160 -18.06 13.49 16.81
N ILE A 161 -18.54 12.84 15.75
CA ILE A 161 -19.74 13.27 15.01
C ILE A 161 -20.99 13.22 15.91
N MET A 162 -21.19 12.09 16.60
CA MET A 162 -22.35 11.90 17.48
C MET A 162 -22.37 12.90 18.64
N ASN A 163 -21.21 13.23 19.21
CA ASN A 163 -21.11 14.24 20.26
C ASN A 163 -21.46 15.64 19.72
N ARG A 164 -20.98 16.00 18.53
CA ARG A 164 -21.37 17.27 17.88
C ARG A 164 -22.86 17.35 17.60
N MET A 165 -23.47 16.26 17.12
CA MET A 165 -24.92 16.21 16.90
C MET A 165 -25.70 16.34 18.22
N ARG A 166 -25.28 15.62 19.27
CA ARG A 166 -25.91 15.71 20.59
C ARG A 166 -25.86 17.13 21.15
N GLU A 167 -24.74 17.81 21.00
CA GLU A 167 -24.58 19.18 21.47
C GLU A 167 -25.48 20.17 20.71
N LYS A 168 -25.54 20.03 19.38
CA LYS A 168 -26.49 20.83 18.57
C LYS A 168 -27.94 20.58 18.97
N MET A 169 -28.32 19.34 19.25
CA MET A 169 -29.67 18.99 19.72
C MET A 169 -29.96 19.58 21.12
N ARG A 170 -28.98 19.59 22.04
CA ARG A 170 -29.13 20.24 23.34
C ARG A 170 -29.32 21.75 23.22
N GLN A 171 -28.51 22.40 22.40
CA GLN A 171 -28.63 23.84 22.15
C GLN A 171 -29.97 24.19 21.51
N LEU A 172 -30.45 23.38 20.58
CA LEU A 172 -31.77 23.54 19.98
C LEU A 172 -32.87 23.38 21.03
N GLY A 173 -32.80 22.35 21.87
CA GLY A 173 -33.74 22.14 22.98
C GLY A 173 -33.76 23.29 23.98
N ALA A 174 -32.59 23.84 24.34
CA ALA A 174 -32.48 25.00 25.23
C ALA A 174 -33.10 26.27 24.62
N ARG A 175 -32.88 26.50 23.31
CA ARG A 175 -33.51 27.63 22.58
C ARG A 175 -35.02 27.51 22.54
N ILE A 176 -35.54 26.31 22.27
CA ILE A 176 -36.97 26.03 22.23
C ILE A 176 -37.58 26.24 23.63
N SER A 177 -36.98 25.68 24.68
CA SER A 177 -37.42 25.85 26.08
C SER A 177 -37.49 27.32 26.50
N ASN A 178 -36.46 28.11 26.15
CA ASN A 178 -36.46 29.54 26.43
C ASN A 178 -37.57 30.28 25.66
N SER A 179 -37.88 29.88 24.42
CA SER A 179 -38.96 30.49 23.63
C SER A 179 -40.36 30.26 24.22
N PHE A 180 -40.55 29.21 25.04
CA PHE A 180 -41.83 28.93 25.70
C PHE A 180 -41.97 29.62 27.07
N ASN A 181 -40.88 30.08 27.68
CA ASN A 181 -40.90 30.78 28.98
C ASN A 181 -41.13 32.31 28.87
N PHE A 182 -41.25 32.85 27.66
CA PHE A 182 -41.51 34.28 27.40
C PHE A 182 -42.95 34.58 26.93
N ASN A 183 -43.88 33.63 27.03
CA ASN A 183 -45.32 33.81 26.77
C ASN A 183 -46.15 33.62 28.03
#